data_AF-D7G5L4-F1
#
_entry.id   AF-D7G5L4-F1
#
_cell.length_a   1.000
_cell.length_b   1.000
_cell.length_c   1.000
_cell.angle_alpha   90.00
_cell.angle_beta   90.00
_cell.angle_gamma   90.00
#
_symmetry.space_group_name_H-M   'P 1'
#
loop_
_entity.id
_entity.type
_entity.pdbx_description
1 polymer ?
#
loop_
_entity_poly.entity_id
_entity_poly.type
_entity_poly.pdbx_seq_one_letter_code
_entity_poly.pdbx_strand_id
1 'polypeptide(L)'
;MTTNKLRLTLDEEDQAKQQQTKPCATPRGFREIPLQITPSTWKTDLTKCNVCGDRFTWLNHRHKCRNCWQAVCNSCAKSRKT
;
A
#
# COMPACT_ATOMS: atom_id res chain seq x y z
N MET A 1 -29.83 -30.07 47.86
CA MET A 1 -30.52 -29.20 46.90
C MET A 1 -30.24 -27.78 47.36
N THR A 2 -29.48 -26.89 46.74
CA THR A 2 -28.81 -26.84 45.43
C THR A 2 -27.79 -25.70 45.56
N THR A 3 -26.62 -25.86 44.96
CA THR A 3 -25.56 -24.84 44.86
C THR A 3 -26.05 -23.57 44.16
N ASN A 4 -25.46 -22.42 44.45
CA ASN A 4 -25.26 -21.21 43.60
C ASN A 4 -25.09 -19.99 44.52
N LYS A 5 -24.17 -19.06 44.35
CA LYS A 5 -23.26 -18.79 43.25
C LYS A 5 -22.12 -17.94 43.83
N LEU A 6 -20.92 -18.18 43.34
CA LEU A 6 -19.68 -17.54 43.73
C LEU A 6 -19.80 -16.01 43.77
N ARG A 7 -19.38 -15.44 44.90
CA ARG A 7 -18.31 -14.45 45.01
C ARG A 7 -17.94 -13.78 43.68
N LEU A 8 -18.54 -12.62 43.48
CA LEU A 8 -18.17 -11.59 42.53
C LEU A 8 -16.68 -11.23 42.62
N THR A 9 -16.16 -10.67 41.51
CA THR A 9 -14.83 -10.07 41.27
C THR A 9 -13.77 -11.00 40.70
N LEU A 10 -13.94 -11.32 39.41
CA LEU A 10 -12.84 -11.54 38.45
C LEU A 10 -12.98 -10.44 37.40
N ASP A 11 -12.74 -9.20 37.84
CA ASP A 11 -12.60 -8.05 36.97
C ASP A 11 -11.19 -7.50 37.21
N GLU A 12 -10.42 -7.40 36.12
CA GLU A 12 -9.31 -6.45 35.96
C GLU A 12 -7.91 -6.86 36.44
N GLU A 13 -7.49 -8.11 36.23
CA GLU A 13 -6.06 -8.53 36.29
C GLU A 13 -5.38 -8.62 34.91
N ASP A 14 -5.57 -7.63 34.03
CA ASP A 14 -4.83 -7.57 32.75
C ASP A 14 -4.31 -6.16 32.43
N GLN A 15 -3.64 -5.54 33.41
CA GLN A 15 -2.92 -4.27 33.19
C GLN A 15 -1.42 -4.33 33.56
N ALA A 16 -0.85 -5.53 33.68
CA ALA A 16 0.59 -5.71 33.85
C ALA A 16 1.34 -5.71 32.51
N LYS A 17 1.16 -4.68 31.65
CA LYS A 17 1.98 -4.54 30.43
C LYS A 17 2.04 -3.13 29.79
N GLN A 18 2.00 -2.08 30.59
CA GLN A 18 2.41 -0.74 30.13
C GLN A 18 3.73 -0.36 30.80
N GLN A 19 4.79 -1.06 30.42
CA GLN A 19 6.15 -0.67 30.74
C GLN A 19 6.46 0.60 29.93
N GLN A 20 6.18 1.75 30.51
CA GLN A 20 6.47 3.05 29.92
C GLN A 20 7.99 3.19 29.84
N THR A 21 8.55 2.95 28.65
CA THR A 21 9.96 3.21 28.36
C THR A 21 10.14 4.72 28.35
N LYS A 22 10.86 5.21 29.36
CA LYS A 22 11.40 6.55 29.48
C LYS A 22 11.96 7.02 28.12
N PRO A 23 11.37 8.05 27.48
CA PRO A 23 11.88 8.54 26.21
C PRO A 23 13.25 9.16 26.43
N CYS A 24 14.24 8.75 25.64
CA CYS A 24 15.50 9.46 25.54
C CYS A 24 15.21 10.88 25.03
N ALA A 25 15.74 11.90 25.69
CA ALA A 25 15.45 13.31 25.38
C ALA A 25 15.71 13.61 23.90
N THR A 26 14.63 13.93 23.17
CA THR A 26 14.69 14.30 21.75
C THR A 26 15.48 15.60 21.60
N PRO A 27 16.48 15.69 20.68
CA PRO A 27 17.12 16.96 20.40
C PRO A 27 16.07 17.97 19.90
N ARG A 28 16.06 19.16 20.52
CA ARG A 28 15.18 20.28 20.15
C ARG A 28 15.52 20.74 18.73
N GLY A 29 14.75 20.30 17.73
CA GLY A 29 14.92 20.79 16.36
C GLY A 29 14.35 19.95 15.23
N PHE A 30 13.78 18.77 15.48
CA PHE A 30 13.16 17.99 14.40
C PHE A 30 11.74 18.52 14.12
N ARG A 31 11.56 19.30 13.05
CA ARG A 31 10.22 19.53 12.49
C ARG A 31 9.75 18.21 11.89
N GLU A 32 8.73 17.61 12.49
CA GLU A 32 8.02 16.48 11.91
C GLU A 32 7.42 16.91 10.58
N ILE A 33 7.99 16.47 9.45
CA ILE A 33 7.37 16.61 8.14
C ILE A 33 6.35 15.47 8.06
N PRO A 34 5.03 15.73 8.06
CA PRO A 34 4.07 14.66 7.90
C PRO A 34 4.24 14.08 6.49
N LEU A 35 4.80 12.87 6.43
CA LEU A 35 4.82 12.06 5.22
C LEU A 35 3.37 11.66 4.93
N GLN A 36 2.65 12.52 4.21
CA GLN A 36 1.35 12.17 3.66
C GLN A 36 1.57 11.18 2.52
N ILE A 37 1.63 9.90 2.87
CA ILE A 37 1.64 8.80 1.92
C ILE A 37 0.22 8.73 1.35
N THR A 38 -0.02 9.50 0.30
CA THR A 38 -1.25 9.31 -0.49
C THR A 38 -1.16 7.95 -1.18
N PRO A 39 -2.23 7.14 -1.15
CA PRO A 39 -2.24 5.92 -1.94
C PRO A 39 -2.15 6.33 -3.41
N SER A 40 -0.99 6.09 -4.01
CA SER A 40 -0.81 6.15 -5.45
C SER A 40 -1.80 5.17 -6.06
N THR A 41 -2.89 5.69 -6.63
CA THR A 41 -3.78 4.89 -7.47
C THR A 41 -3.00 4.61 -8.74
N TRP A 42 -2.24 3.53 -8.69
CA TRP A 42 -1.47 2.99 -9.81
C TRP A 42 -2.44 2.52 -10.90
N LYS A 43 -3.02 3.47 -11.64
CA LYS A 43 -3.94 3.21 -12.73
C LYS A 43 -3.15 2.93 -14.00
N THR A 44 -2.39 1.84 -13.98
CA THR A 44 -1.92 1.24 -15.21
C THR A 44 -3.05 0.40 -15.75
N ASP A 45 -3.81 0.92 -16.72
CA ASP A 45 -4.79 0.13 -17.46
C ASP A 45 -4.04 -0.93 -18.27
N LEU A 46 -3.73 -2.05 -17.62
CA LEU A 46 -2.98 -3.16 -18.21
C LEU A 46 -3.73 -3.80 -19.38
N THR A 47 -5.02 -3.51 -19.56
CA THR A 47 -5.85 -4.15 -20.59
C THR A 47 -5.75 -3.46 -21.94
N LYS A 48 -5.20 -2.23 -22.02
CA LYS A 48 -5.16 -1.44 -23.25
C LYS A 48 -3.80 -0.77 -23.47
N CYS A 49 -3.50 -0.48 -24.72
CA CYS A 49 -2.34 0.31 -25.09
C CYS A 49 -2.52 1.76 -24.64
N ASN A 50 -1.54 2.32 -23.93
CA ASN A 50 -1.56 3.71 -23.48
C ASN A 50 -1.33 4.75 -24.61
N VAL A 51 -1.12 4.31 -25.85
CA VAL A 51 -0.88 5.18 -27.01
C VAL A 51 -2.09 5.18 -27.94
N CYS A 52 -2.53 4.02 -28.41
CA CYS A 52 -3.68 3.90 -29.32
C CYS A 52 -5.00 3.49 -28.65
N GLY A 53 -4.97 3.04 -27.38
CA GLY A 53 -6.17 2.58 -26.67
C GLY A 53 -6.62 1.15 -27.00
N ASP A 54 -5.95 0.45 -27.92
CA ASP A 54 -6.31 -0.91 -28.31
C ASP A 54 -6.16 -1.91 -27.18
N ARG A 55 -7.09 -2.85 -27.10
CA ARG A 55 -7.02 -3.94 -26.13
C ARG A 55 -5.87 -4.90 -26.47
N PHE A 56 -5.20 -5.39 -25.44
CA PHE A 56 -4.26 -6.49 -25.61
C PHE A 56 -5.03 -7.79 -25.80
N THR A 57 -4.55 -8.61 -26.74
CA THR A 57 -5.11 -9.92 -27.08
C THR A 57 -3.96 -10.90 -27.25
N TRP A 58 -4.27 -12.15 -27.57
CA TRP A 58 -3.24 -13.15 -27.86
C TRP A 58 -2.39 -12.80 -29.09
N LEU A 59 -2.91 -12.02 -30.05
CA LEU A 59 -2.13 -11.53 -31.19
C LEU A 59 -1.48 -10.17 -30.90
N ASN A 60 -2.09 -9.36 -30.02
CA ASN A 60 -1.62 -8.04 -29.65
C ASN A 60 -0.96 -8.06 -28.26
N HIS A 61 0.32 -8.45 -28.22
CA HIS A 61 1.07 -8.61 -26.99
C HIS A 61 1.35 -7.26 -26.30
N ARG A 62 1.45 -7.32 -24.96
CA ARG A 62 1.79 -6.17 -24.12
C ARG A 62 3.30 -5.96 -24.07
N HIS A 63 3.74 -4.75 -24.37
CA HIS A 63 5.14 -4.32 -24.23
C HIS A 63 5.24 -3.19 -23.19
N LYS A 64 6.38 -3.07 -22.50
CA LYS A 64 6.64 -1.97 -21.56
C LYS A 64 7.57 -0.96 -22.21
N CYS A 65 7.16 0.31 -22.27
CA CYS A 65 8.02 1.36 -22.81
C CYS A 65 9.20 1.64 -21.86
N ARG A 66 10.42 1.79 -22.40
CA ARG A 66 11.62 2.09 -21.61
C ARG A 66 11.67 3.53 -21.08
N ASN A 67 10.95 4.46 -21.73
CA ASN A 67 10.98 5.89 -21.41
C ASN A 67 9.90 6.29 -20.40
N CYS A 68 8.69 5.75 -20.52
CA CYS A 68 7.55 6.11 -19.68
C CYS A 68 7.00 4.95 -18.83
N TRP A 69 7.55 3.73 -18.96
CA TRP A 69 7.16 2.52 -18.21
C TRP A 69 5.69 2.09 -18.36
N GLN A 70 4.95 2.67 -19.31
CA GLN A 70 3.56 2.32 -19.60
C GLN A 70 3.43 1.12 -20.54
N ALA A 71 2.26 0.48 -20.51
CA ALA A 71 1.89 -0.63 -21.39
C ALA A 71 1.56 -0.14 -22.81
N VAL A 72 2.23 -0.70 -23.81
CA VAL A 72 2.06 -0.36 -25.24
C VAL A 72 1.93 -1.61 -26.10
N CYS A 73 1.24 -1.51 -27.24
CA CYS A 73 1.10 -2.60 -28.20
C CYS A 73 2.33 -2.75 -29.09
N ASN A 74 2.42 -3.87 -29.84
CA ASN A 74 3.56 -4.16 -30.72
C ASN A 74 3.77 -3.08 -31.80
N SER A 75 2.67 -2.56 -32.36
CA SER A 75 2.70 -1.48 -33.36
C SER A 75 3.27 -0.19 -32.78
N CYS A 76 2.81 0.23 -31.59
CA CYS A 76 3.29 1.43 -30.91
C CYS A 76 4.68 1.27 -30.27
N ALA A 77 5.13 0.05 -30.02
CA ALA A 77 6.48 -0.22 -29.52
C ALA A 77 7.53 -0.06 -30.63
N LYS A 78 7.21 -0.43 -31.87
CA LYS A 78 8.13 -0.40 -33.01
C LYS A 78 8.28 0.98 -33.66
N SER A 79 7.27 1.84 -33.54
CA SER A 79 7.26 3.17 -34.17
C SER A 79 8.16 4.21 -33.49
N ARG A 80 8.73 3.92 -32.31
CA ARG A 80 9.63 4.84 -31.58
C ARG A 80 11.10 4.40 -31.65
N LYS A 81 11.62 4.24 -32.87
CA LYS A 81 13.06 4.33 -33.12
C LYS A 81 13.35 5.74 -33.62
N THR A 82 13.79 6.61 -32.74
CA THR A 82 14.40 7.90 -33.10
C THR A 82 15.57 8.12 -32.17
#